data_AF-A0A0C3FMI8-F1
#
_entry.id   AF-A0A0C3FMI8-F1
#
_cell.length_a   1.000
_cell.length_b   1.000
_cell.length_c   1.000
_cell.angle_alpha   90.00
_cell.angle_beta   90.00
_cell.angle_gamma   90.00
#
_symmetry.space_group_name_H-M   'P 1'
#
loop_
_entity.id
_entity.type
_entity.pdbx_description
1 polymer ?
#
loop_
_entity_poly.entity_id
_entity_poly.type
_entity_poly.pdbx_seq_one_letter_code
_entity_poly.pdbx_strand_id
1 'polypeptide(L)'
;ICQDSKRGLKTARNQLFTGAQILVLGNFPCFYHQLLEFAKHPLGPLFNCDVEKVDRQDDCAAARLFSAESLHFHVSYYPNQVG
;
A
#
# COMPACT_ATOMS: atom_id res chain seq x y z
N ILE A 1 19.76 -15.63 -5.42
CA ILE A 1 18.73 -15.62 -4.36
C ILE A 1 17.42 -15.19 -5.02
N CYS A 2 16.49 -16.11 -5.27
CA CYS A 2 15.17 -15.75 -5.81
C CYS A 2 14.22 -15.69 -4.61
N GLN A 3 13.88 -14.48 -4.16
CA GLN A 3 12.83 -14.28 -3.16
C GLN A 3 11.48 -14.49 -3.85
N ASP A 4 10.55 -15.21 -3.20
CA ASP A 4 9.17 -15.33 -3.71
C ASP A 4 8.52 -13.93 -3.81
N SER A 5 7.88 -13.66 -4.95
CA SER A 5 7.07 -12.48 -5.21
C SER A 5 6.15 -12.08 -4.04
N LYS A 6 5.49 -13.06 -3.40
CA LYS A 6 4.61 -12.81 -2.24
C LYS A 6 5.38 -12.25 -1.05
N ARG A 7 6.58 -12.79 -0.82
CA ARG A 7 7.48 -12.35 0.26
C ARG A 7 8.01 -10.94 -0.01
N GLY A 8 8.23 -10.60 -1.28
CA GLY A 8 8.59 -9.25 -1.71
C GLY A 8 7.51 -8.22 -1.34
N LEU A 9 6.25 -8.49 -1.72
CA LEU A 9 5.12 -7.60 -1.40
C LEU A 9 4.93 -7.41 0.10
N LYS A 10 5.02 -8.51 0.86
CA LYS A 10 4.95 -8.46 2.32
C LYS A 10 6.04 -7.59 2.93
N THR A 11 7.27 -7.73 2.44
CA THR A 11 8.40 -6.91 2.89
C THR A 11 8.18 -5.44 2.55
N ALA A 12 7.80 -5.14 1.31
CA ALA A 12 7.51 -3.79 0.85
C ALA A 12 6.39 -3.11 1.67
N ARG A 13 5.30 -3.83 1.90
CA ARG A 13 4.20 -3.39 2.77
C ARG A 13 4.68 -3.13 4.20
N ASN A 14 5.44 -4.05 4.78
CA ASN A 14 5.94 -3.86 6.14
C ASN A 14 6.85 -2.63 6.25
N GLN A 15 7.73 -2.37 5.27
CA GLN A 15 8.56 -1.16 5.24
C GLN A 15 7.75 0.14 5.15
N LEU A 16 6.59 0.13 4.47
CA LEU A 16 5.64 1.27 4.48
C LEU A 16 5.08 1.54 5.88
N PHE A 17 4.83 0.48 6.67
CA PHE A 17 4.22 0.57 7.99
C PHE A 17 5.22 0.64 9.15
N THR A 18 6.52 0.46 8.89
CA THR A 18 7.56 0.48 9.92
C THR A 18 8.71 1.38 9.50
N GLY A 19 9.07 2.33 10.37
CA GLY A 19 10.22 3.21 10.14
C GLY A 19 9.91 4.34 9.15
N ALA A 20 10.32 4.18 7.88
CA ALA A 20 10.43 5.25 6.89
C ALA A 20 9.10 5.90 6.48
N GLN A 21 7.97 5.21 6.65
CA GLN A 21 6.62 5.67 6.25
C GLN A 21 6.52 6.08 4.76
N ILE A 22 7.50 5.67 3.96
CA ILE A 22 7.61 5.91 2.53
C ILE A 22 8.25 4.69 1.86
N LEU A 23 7.72 4.31 0.71
CA LEU A 23 8.31 3.33 -0.20
C LEU A 23 8.36 3.95 -1.59
N VAL A 24 9.56 3.99 -2.17
CA VAL A 24 9.75 4.51 -3.52
C VAL A 24 9.95 3.32 -4.47
N LEU A 25 9.00 3.15 -5.39
CA LEU A 25 9.07 2.17 -6.46
C LEU A 25 9.39 2.91 -7.77
N GLY A 26 10.68 3.07 -8.07
CA GLY A 26 11.10 3.90 -9.21
C GLY A 26 10.73 5.35 -9.00
N ASN A 27 9.88 5.92 -9.86
CA ASN A 27 9.38 7.29 -9.73
C ASN A 27 8.07 7.40 -8.93
N PHE A 28 7.59 6.30 -8.35
CA PHE A 28 6.31 6.28 -7.64
C PHE A 28 6.56 6.23 -6.12
N PRO A 29 6.54 7.38 -5.43
CA PRO A 29 6.56 7.40 -3.98
C PRO A 29 5.18 7.01 -3.43
N CYS A 30 5.16 6.01 -2.56
CA CYS A 30 3.99 5.64 -1.78
C CYS A 30 4.24 6.05 -0.33
N PHE A 31 3.35 6.89 0.20
CA PHE A 31 3.43 7.38 1.57
C PHE A 31 2.39 6.69 2.45
N TYR A 32 2.75 6.40 3.70
CA TYR A 32 1.81 5.87 4.68
C TYR A 32 0.55 6.74 4.84
N HIS A 33 0.68 8.06 4.74
CA HIS A 33 -0.46 8.98 4.81
C HIS A 33 -1.49 8.74 3.68
N GLN A 34 -1.03 8.48 2.45
CA GLN A 34 -1.91 8.18 1.32
C GLN A 34 -2.70 6.90 1.59
N LEU A 35 -2.05 5.88 2.18
CA LEU A 35 -2.72 4.63 2.54
C LEU A 35 -3.80 4.82 3.59
N LEU A 36 -3.58 5.70 4.57
CA LEU A 36 -4.60 6.10 5.55
C LEU A 36 -5.80 6.78 4.88
N GLU A 37 -5.57 7.64 3.88
CA GLU A 37 -6.64 8.28 3.13
C GLU A 37 -7.43 7.25 2.31
N PHE A 38 -6.77 6.27 1.70
CA PHE A 38 -7.44 5.22 0.94
C PHE A 38 -8.32 4.37 1.86
N ALA A 39 -7.82 3.97 3.03
CA ALA A 39 -8.57 3.15 3.98
C ALA A 39 -9.80 3.86 4.56
N LYS A 40 -9.74 5.20 4.66
CA LYS A 40 -10.86 6.03 5.14
C LYS A 40 -11.84 6.42 4.04
N HIS A 41 -11.47 6.28 2.78
CA HIS A 41 -12.33 6.64 1.67
C HIS A 41 -13.46 5.59 1.50
N PRO A 42 -14.73 5.99 1.38
CA PRO A 42 -15.86 5.05 1.33
C PRO A 42 -15.84 4.13 0.11
N LEU A 43 -15.18 4.56 -0.97
CA LEU A 43 -14.95 3.77 -2.19
C LEU A 43 -13.51 3.26 -2.28
N GLY A 44 -12.75 3.38 -1.21
CA GLY A 44 -11.36 2.97 -1.16
C GLY A 44 -11.23 1.45 -1.16
N PRO A 45 -10.24 0.88 -1.87
CA PRO A 45 -10.03 -0.55 -1.92
C PRO A 45 -9.33 -1.09 -0.67
N LEU A 46 -8.81 -0.23 0.22
CA LEU A 46 -8.19 -0.64 1.48
C LEU A 46 -9.18 -0.59 2.63
N PHE A 47 -9.05 -1.53 3.57
CA PHE A 47 -9.75 -1.48 4.83
C PHE A 47 -8.90 -0.82 5.90
N ASN A 48 -9.55 -0.29 6.94
CA ASN A 48 -8.84 0.24 8.11
C ASN A 48 -7.88 -0.78 8.73
N CYS A 49 -8.23 -2.07 8.78
CA CYS A 49 -7.35 -3.12 9.29
C CYS A 49 -6.13 -3.42 8.39
N ASP A 50 -6.15 -3.00 7.12
CA ASP A 50 -5.00 -3.14 6.22
C ASP A 50 -3.90 -2.12 6.52
N VAL A 51 -4.24 -1.04 7.23
CA VAL A 51 -3.39 0.15 7.46
C VAL A 51 -3.17 0.42 8.96
N GLU A 52 -4.22 0.28 9.77
CA GLU A 52 -4.21 0.40 11.23
C GLU A 52 -4.22 -1.00 11.87
N LYS A 53 -3.42 -1.20 12.93
CA LYS A 53 -3.28 -2.50 13.63
C LYS A 53 -2.96 -3.66 12.68
N VAL A 54 -2.06 -3.40 11.74
CA VAL A 54 -1.65 -4.32 10.67
C VAL A 54 -1.22 -5.68 11.21
N ASP A 55 -1.91 -6.74 10.74
CA ASP A 55 -1.35 -8.08 10.77
C ASP A 55 -0.23 -8.18 9.72
N ARG A 56 1.02 -8.23 10.20
CA ARG A 56 2.22 -8.33 9.36
C ARG A 56 2.32 -9.67 8.64
N GLN A 57 1.50 -10.65 8.99
CA GLN A 57 1.45 -11.94 8.30
C GLN A 57 0.37 -12.00 7.21
N ASP A 58 -0.53 -11.01 7.14
CA ASP A 58 -1.60 -10.95 6.16
C ASP A 58 -1.07 -10.61 4.75
N ASP A 59 -0.96 -11.65 3.93
CA ASP A 59 -0.54 -11.55 2.53
C ASP A 59 -1.67 -11.01 1.63
N CYS A 60 -2.94 -11.14 2.04
CA CYS A 60 -4.09 -10.64 1.29
C CYS A 60 -4.12 -9.10 1.35
N ALA A 61 -3.85 -8.50 2.51
CA ALA A 61 -3.75 -7.05 2.63
C ALA A 61 -2.54 -6.48 1.85
N ALA A 62 -1.42 -7.23 1.77
CA ALA A 62 -0.32 -6.87 0.87
C ALA A 62 -0.71 -6.94 -0.61
N ALA A 63 -1.39 -8.00 -1.02
CA ALA A 63 -1.89 -8.12 -2.39
C ALA A 63 -2.90 -7.02 -2.74
N ARG A 64 -3.76 -6.62 -1.80
CA ARG A 64 -4.75 -5.55 -2.00
C ARG A 64 -4.07 -4.19 -2.16
N LEU A 65 -3.08 -3.88 -1.35
CA LEU A 65 -2.33 -2.62 -1.44
C LEU A 65 -1.61 -2.45 -2.78
N PHE A 66 -1.01 -3.52 -3.30
CA PHE A 66 -0.32 -3.52 -4.59
C PHE A 66 -1.18 -4.01 -5.76
N SER A 67 -2.52 -4.03 -5.60
CA SER A 67 -3.43 -4.44 -6.66
C SER A 67 -3.58 -3.34 -7.72
N ALA A 68 -3.97 -3.74 -8.94
CA ALA A 68 -4.33 -2.80 -9.99
C ALA A 68 -5.50 -1.89 -9.58
N GLU A 69 -6.41 -2.39 -8.75
CA GLU A 69 -7.54 -1.62 -8.21
C GLU A 69 -7.08 -0.49 -7.30
N SER A 70 -6.14 -0.75 -6.38
CA SER A 70 -5.55 0.29 -5.51
C SER A 70 -4.79 1.35 -6.28
N LEU A 71 -4.04 0.94 -7.31
CA LEU A 71 -3.36 1.87 -8.20
C LEU A 71 -4.35 2.72 -9.01
N HIS A 72 -5.36 2.09 -9.61
CA HIS A 72 -6.39 2.79 -10.36
C HIS A 72 -7.17 3.77 -9.48
N PHE A 73 -7.50 3.37 -8.25
CA PHE A 73 -8.14 4.23 -7.26
C PHE A 73 -7.28 5.44 -6.94
N HIS A 74 -5.97 5.26 -6.72
CA HIS A 74 -5.06 6.38 -6.46
C HIS A 74 -5.04 7.39 -7.62
N VAL A 75 -4.87 6.92 -8.85
CA VAL A 75 -4.82 7.78 -10.05
C VAL A 75 -6.15 8.50 -10.28
N SER A 76 -7.28 7.86 -9.98
CA SER A 76 -8.62 8.41 -10.23
C SER A 76 -9.04 9.44 -9.19
N TYR A 77 -8.76 9.19 -7.91
CA TYR A 77 -9.26 10.01 -6.79
C TYR A 77 -8.23 10.98 -6.23
N TYR A 78 -6.93 10.71 -6.44
CA TYR A 78 -5.83 11.52 -5.92
C TYR A 78 -4.78 11.84 -7.01
N PRO A 79 -5.17 12.44 -8.16
CA PRO A 79 -4.25 12.69 -9.27
C PRO A 79 -3.08 13.62 -8.88
N ASN A 80 -3.29 14.52 -7.92
CA ASN A 80 -2.27 15.45 -7.42
C ASN A 80 -1.21 14.79 -6.52
N GLN A 81 -1.41 13.52 -6.14
CA GLN A 81 -0.50 12.76 -5.29
C GLN A 81 0.38 11.79 -6.08
N VAL A 82 0.12 11.64 -7.38
CA VAL A 82 0.94 10.86 -8.30
C VAL A 82 2.18 11.71 -8.65
N GLY A 83 3.35 11.27 -8.19
CA GLY A 83 4.64 11.94 -8.41
C GLY A 83 5.19 11.77 -9.82
#